data_AF-A0A6M3JD03-F1
#
_entry.id   AF-A0A6M3JD03-F1
#
_cell.length_a   1.000
_cell.length_b   1.000
_cell.length_c   1.000
_cell.angle_alpha   90.00
_cell.angle_beta   90.00
_cell.angle_gamma   90.00
#
_symmetry.space_group_name_H-M   'P 1'
#
loop_
_entity.id
_entity.type
_entity.pdbx_description
1 polymer ?
#
loop_
_entity_poly.entity_id
_entity_poly.type
_entity_poly.pdbx_seq_one_letter_code
_entity_poly.pdbx_strand_id
1 'polypeptide(L)'
;MAFKRPGTEYVAAATAMTWHPREDAVQSDYPTLRATTDQADPGLTHTLAITNVTDLQNMTANRAGNYYLTGDIDATATSTWNAGAGFIPIGADTTTSAFTGTFDGCGYTISSLFIDRNSNAQSLFGYVLAPAKIANVTLESVDITGGGYYAAALVSWTQTSTTNGDILIQNCHSSGMITSHGNMGYYGGLIGRTGRKATDNVSGTNYIYDCSSSVTLDQVSATNYNYRGGLIGYAQYTTSSNCFATGSIVNGELDDDSQSLGGFVGSAASDDVFSFCYATGDIETVATGGGFAGGFAGFAIDATFNSCYATGNVAAGNGIGGFVGSASGVSGGITFTDCYAWGNSTALNVVEGEVGGFAGEAYNDADITFTNCYSIGTVSGPTYTGGFIGHSHASLTASNCYWDTESSGIATTDQNKGTGRDTASMKTKTDYAGTWDFVTIWLMADYIPAVDAYWEALDSSTDIRLIPWEHSTDDAYVLQLGHQTIGFLRTTP
;
A
#
# COMPACT_ATOMS: atom_id res chain seq x y z
N MET A 1 -39.67 0.43 -43.42
CA MET A 1 -38.22 0.30 -43.59
C MET A 1 -37.56 1.39 -42.75
N ALA A 2 -37.13 1.04 -41.55
CA ALA A 2 -36.34 1.91 -40.67
C ALA A 2 -35.19 1.05 -40.16
N PHE A 3 -33.95 1.43 -40.47
CA PHE A 3 -32.76 0.81 -39.92
C PHE A 3 -32.47 1.46 -38.57
N LYS A 4 -32.45 0.64 -37.53
CA LYS A 4 -32.09 0.98 -36.15
C LYS A 4 -30.97 0.03 -35.72
N ARG A 5 -29.87 0.58 -35.20
CA ARG A 5 -28.94 0.07 -34.16
C ARG A 5 -27.68 0.96 -34.11
N PRO A 6 -26.90 0.99 -33.00
CA PRO A 6 -27.18 0.52 -31.63
C PRO A 6 -26.95 1.60 -30.55
N GLY A 7 -27.62 1.42 -29.41
CA GLY A 7 -27.32 2.13 -28.18
C GLY A 7 -26.28 1.36 -27.36
N THR A 8 -25.38 2.10 -26.72
CA THR A 8 -24.49 1.64 -25.67
C THR A 8 -25.27 1.71 -24.35
N GLU A 9 -25.67 0.56 -23.81
CA GLU A 9 -26.11 0.45 -22.43
C GLU A 9 -24.86 0.39 -21.55
N TYR A 10 -24.74 1.33 -20.61
CA TYR A 10 -23.77 1.27 -19.53
C TYR A 10 -24.20 0.14 -18.59
N VAL A 11 -23.47 -0.97 -18.61
CA VAL A 11 -23.52 -1.96 -17.53
C VAL A 11 -22.54 -1.49 -16.47
N ALA A 12 -23.07 -1.06 -15.33
CA ALA A 12 -22.27 -0.89 -14.12
C ALA A 12 -21.75 -2.28 -13.72
N ALA A 13 -20.48 -2.54 -14.01
CA ALA A 13 -19.79 -3.70 -13.48
C ALA A 13 -19.41 -3.38 -12.02
N ALA A 14 -20.31 -3.66 -11.10
CA ALA A 14 -19.92 -3.99 -9.73
C ALA A 14 -19.40 -5.43 -9.73
N THR A 15 -18.20 -5.63 -10.29
CA THR A 15 -17.44 -6.84 -9.99
C THR A 15 -16.69 -6.56 -8.71
N ALA A 16 -17.16 -7.13 -7.59
CA ALA A 16 -16.33 -7.37 -6.43
C ALA A 16 -15.12 -8.17 -6.93
N MET A 17 -14.01 -7.47 -7.11
CA MET A 17 -12.74 -8.08 -7.44
C MET A 17 -12.28 -8.77 -6.15
N THR A 18 -12.59 -10.04 -5.98
CA THR A 18 -11.95 -10.88 -4.96
C THR A 18 -10.50 -11.03 -5.38
N TRP A 19 -9.66 -10.09 -4.93
CA TRP A 19 -8.23 -10.16 -5.14
C TRP A 19 -7.68 -11.31 -4.29
N HIS A 20 -7.01 -12.25 -4.95
CA HIS A 20 -6.17 -13.24 -4.27
C HIS A 20 -4.74 -12.71 -4.31
N PRO A 21 -4.00 -12.73 -3.18
CA PRO A 21 -2.59 -12.42 -3.20
C PRO A 21 -1.87 -13.29 -4.21
N ARG A 22 -0.92 -12.69 -4.94
CA ARG A 22 -0.02 -13.42 -5.84
C ARG A 22 0.55 -14.62 -5.10
N GLU A 23 0.29 -15.81 -5.64
CA GLU A 23 0.84 -17.09 -5.21
C GLU A 23 2.33 -17.19 -5.57
N ASP A 24 3.15 -16.37 -4.92
CA ASP A 24 4.59 -16.55 -4.96
C ASP A 24 4.98 -17.20 -3.62
N ALA A 25 4.54 -18.46 -3.44
CA ALA A 25 4.95 -19.45 -2.44
C ALA A 25 4.59 -19.29 -0.94
N VAL A 26 3.44 -18.70 -0.55
CA VAL A 26 2.88 -19.05 0.77
C VAL A 26 2.21 -20.41 0.62
N GLN A 27 2.86 -21.45 1.15
CA GLN A 27 2.16 -22.69 1.48
C GLN A 27 0.96 -22.32 2.37
N SER A 28 -0.24 -22.83 2.06
CA SER A 28 -1.52 -22.66 2.78
C SER A 28 -1.51 -22.93 4.30
N ASP A 29 -0.33 -23.21 4.85
CA ASP A 29 -0.08 -23.81 6.14
C ASP A 29 0.23 -22.77 7.23
N TYR A 30 0.57 -21.51 6.89
CA TYR A 30 0.70 -20.41 7.88
C TYR A 30 -0.58 -19.54 7.93
N PRO A 31 -0.88 -18.86 9.06
CA PRO A 31 -2.00 -17.90 9.12
C PRO A 31 -1.82 -16.71 8.16
N THR A 32 -2.70 -16.53 7.18
CA THR A 32 -2.71 -15.38 6.26
C THR A 32 -3.93 -14.48 6.48
N LEU A 33 -3.80 -13.18 6.18
CA LEU A 33 -4.92 -12.24 6.31
C LEU A 33 -5.95 -12.47 5.20
N ARG A 34 -7.24 -12.40 5.56
CA ARG A 34 -8.34 -12.42 4.58
C ARG A 34 -8.45 -11.06 3.88
N ALA A 35 -8.49 -11.07 2.56
CA ALA A 35 -8.82 -9.86 1.79
C ALA A 35 -10.30 -9.51 2.01
N THR A 36 -10.59 -8.27 2.42
CA THR A 36 -11.96 -7.73 2.51
C THR A 36 -12.04 -6.43 1.71
N THR A 37 -13.05 -6.30 0.84
CA THR A 37 -13.25 -5.11 0.00
C THR A 37 -14.72 -4.70 -0.01
N ASP A 38 -15.15 -3.98 1.03
CA ASP A 38 -16.52 -3.47 1.15
C ASP A 38 -16.52 -1.95 1.30
N GLN A 39 -16.08 -1.19 0.30
CA GLN A 39 -16.35 0.26 0.24
C GLN A 39 -16.83 0.66 -1.15
N ALA A 40 -18.09 1.10 -1.21
CA ALA A 40 -18.74 1.62 -2.41
C ALA A 40 -18.48 3.13 -2.55
N ASP A 41 -18.19 3.57 -3.78
CA ASP A 41 -17.87 4.96 -4.17
C ASP A 41 -19.08 5.93 -4.04
N PRO A 42 -18.95 7.05 -3.31
CA PRO A 42 -19.99 8.06 -3.14
C PRO A 42 -19.97 9.18 -4.19
N GLY A 43 -20.99 9.22 -5.06
CA GLY A 43 -21.64 10.45 -5.56
C GLY A 43 -20.74 11.66 -5.95
N LEU A 44 -19.63 11.44 -6.66
CA LEU A 44 -18.78 12.53 -7.15
C LEU A 44 -19.51 13.38 -8.20
N THR A 45 -19.26 14.69 -8.20
CA THR A 45 -19.93 15.63 -9.12
C THR A 45 -19.08 15.81 -10.37
N HIS A 46 -19.67 15.56 -11.55
CA HIS A 46 -19.02 15.75 -12.86
C HIS A 46 -19.44 17.09 -13.48
N THR A 47 -18.51 17.99 -13.77
CA THR A 47 -18.83 19.29 -14.39
C THR A 47 -17.93 19.63 -15.57
N LEU A 48 -16.63 19.33 -15.48
CA LEU A 48 -15.63 19.71 -16.46
C LEU A 48 -14.99 18.44 -17.05
N ALA A 49 -15.27 18.15 -18.31
CA ALA A 49 -14.71 17.00 -19.02
C ALA A 49 -13.25 17.21 -19.38
N ILE A 50 -12.43 16.19 -19.17
CA ILE A 50 -11.04 16.10 -19.65
C ILE A 50 -11.00 15.03 -20.74
N THR A 51 -10.60 15.42 -21.95
CA THR A 51 -10.62 14.54 -23.13
C THR A 51 -9.23 14.17 -23.64
N ASN A 52 -8.20 14.90 -23.20
CA ASN A 52 -6.83 14.73 -23.66
C ASN A 52 -5.83 15.34 -22.66
N VAL A 53 -4.54 15.09 -22.89
CA VAL A 53 -3.44 15.55 -22.01
C VAL A 53 -3.32 17.08 -21.94
N THR A 54 -3.74 17.82 -22.98
CA THR A 54 -3.77 19.29 -22.94
C THR A 54 -4.89 19.81 -22.04
N ASP A 55 -6.08 19.20 -22.06
CA ASP A 55 -7.16 19.52 -21.12
C ASP A 55 -6.71 19.27 -19.67
N LEU A 56 -6.02 18.15 -19.44
CA LEU A 56 -5.44 17.80 -18.14
C LEU A 56 -4.49 18.90 -17.65
N GLN A 57 -3.57 19.37 -18.51
CA GLN A 57 -2.65 20.46 -18.17
C GLN A 57 -3.38 21.78 -17.88
N ASN A 58 -4.49 22.04 -18.57
CA ASN A 58 -5.29 23.26 -18.43
C ASN A 58 -6.07 23.32 -17.10
N MET A 59 -6.17 22.23 -16.34
CA MET A 59 -6.71 22.25 -14.97
C MET A 59 -5.96 23.23 -14.06
N THR A 60 -4.69 23.53 -14.38
CA THR A 60 -3.90 24.57 -13.70
C THR A 60 -4.55 25.96 -13.75
N ALA A 61 -5.46 26.24 -14.68
CA ALA A 61 -6.18 27.51 -14.72
C ALA A 61 -7.35 27.57 -13.71
N ASN A 62 -7.93 26.43 -13.31
CA ASN A 62 -9.05 26.36 -12.37
C ASN A 62 -8.91 25.15 -11.44
N ARG A 63 -8.12 25.30 -10.37
CA ARG A 63 -7.75 24.20 -9.48
C ARG A 63 -8.81 23.84 -8.42
N ALA A 64 -9.92 24.57 -8.41
CA ALA A 64 -11.09 24.31 -7.56
C ALA A 64 -12.26 23.67 -8.36
N GLY A 65 -12.04 23.35 -9.64
CA GLY A 65 -13.06 22.73 -10.51
C GLY A 65 -13.37 21.29 -10.14
N ASN A 66 -14.48 20.78 -10.72
CA ASN A 66 -14.89 19.38 -10.62
C ASN A 66 -14.73 18.70 -11.97
N TYR A 67 -13.69 17.88 -12.08
CA TYR A 67 -13.20 17.31 -13.32
C TYR A 67 -13.50 15.82 -13.40
N TYR A 68 -13.72 15.34 -14.62
CA TYR A 68 -13.82 13.91 -14.89
C TYR A 68 -13.18 13.55 -16.22
N LEU A 69 -12.58 12.35 -16.30
CA LEU A 69 -12.06 11.82 -17.55
C LEU A 69 -13.19 11.26 -18.42
N THR A 70 -13.05 11.42 -19.73
CA THR A 70 -14.00 10.89 -20.72
C THR A 70 -13.47 9.66 -21.49
N GLY A 71 -12.22 9.30 -21.23
CA GLY A 71 -11.50 8.19 -21.85
C GLY A 71 -10.05 8.19 -21.37
N ASP A 72 -9.30 7.17 -21.77
CA ASP A 72 -7.87 7.07 -21.50
C ASP A 72 -7.09 8.24 -22.13
N ILE A 73 -6.01 8.64 -21.47
CA ILE A 73 -5.13 9.73 -21.91
C ILE A 73 -3.71 9.20 -22.10
N ASP A 74 -3.23 9.26 -23.35
CA ASP A 74 -1.82 9.09 -23.65
C ASP A 74 -1.05 10.39 -23.38
N ALA A 75 -0.20 10.39 -22.35
CA ALA A 75 0.62 11.53 -21.95
C ALA A 75 2.05 11.49 -22.52
N THR A 76 2.38 10.61 -23.47
CA THR A 76 3.73 10.47 -24.06
C THR A 76 4.31 11.80 -24.55
N ALA A 77 3.46 12.68 -25.10
CA ALA A 77 3.87 14.00 -25.58
C ALA A 77 4.51 14.89 -24.51
N THR A 78 4.19 14.67 -23.23
CA THR A 78 4.69 15.45 -22.09
C THR A 78 6.21 15.45 -22.01
N SER A 79 6.89 14.37 -22.41
CA SER A 79 8.36 14.27 -22.48
C SER A 79 9.05 15.38 -23.27
N THR A 80 8.36 16.00 -24.23
CA THR A 80 8.88 17.11 -25.04
C THR A 80 8.42 18.49 -24.58
N TRP A 81 7.50 18.55 -23.61
CA TRP A 81 6.94 19.80 -23.13
C TRP A 81 7.93 20.56 -22.26
N ASN A 82 7.72 21.87 -22.17
CA ASN A 82 8.47 22.75 -21.26
C ASN A 82 10.00 22.62 -21.41
N ALA A 83 10.48 22.60 -22.66
CA ALA A 83 11.89 22.40 -22.99
C ALA A 83 12.47 21.07 -22.49
N GLY A 84 11.66 20.01 -22.49
CA GLY A 84 12.02 18.68 -22.03
C GLY A 84 11.78 18.43 -20.54
N ALA A 85 11.25 19.41 -19.81
CA ALA A 85 10.99 19.28 -18.37
C ALA A 85 9.67 18.54 -18.04
N GLY A 86 8.90 18.12 -19.04
CA GLY A 86 7.69 17.34 -18.79
C GLY A 86 6.44 18.15 -18.48
N PHE A 87 5.43 17.46 -17.95
CA PHE A 87 4.16 18.03 -17.48
C PHE A 87 4.38 19.05 -16.34
N ILE A 88 3.51 20.06 -16.20
CA ILE A 88 3.50 20.96 -15.04
C ILE A 88 2.49 20.43 -14.01
N PRO A 89 2.92 20.00 -12.81
CA PRO A 89 2.03 19.47 -11.77
C PRO A 89 0.83 20.38 -11.49
N ILE A 90 -0.37 19.79 -11.41
CA ILE A 90 -1.58 20.50 -11.02
C ILE A 90 -1.51 20.78 -9.52
N GLY A 91 -1.41 22.05 -9.14
CA GLY A 91 -1.12 22.39 -7.74
C GLY A 91 0.24 23.10 -7.58
N ALA A 92 1.18 22.82 -8.49
CA ALA A 92 2.59 23.19 -8.37
C ALA A 92 3.11 22.92 -6.94
N ASP A 93 3.90 23.83 -6.38
CA ASP A 93 4.55 23.70 -5.06
C ASP A 93 4.24 24.85 -4.10
N THR A 94 3.11 25.55 -4.28
CA THR A 94 2.67 26.62 -3.36
C THR A 94 1.25 26.40 -2.86
N THR A 95 0.98 26.80 -1.62
CA THR A 95 -0.37 26.68 -1.02
C THR A 95 -1.43 27.53 -1.74
N THR A 96 -1.03 28.65 -2.36
CA THR A 96 -1.93 29.48 -3.18
C THR A 96 -2.25 28.87 -4.54
N SER A 97 -1.40 27.95 -5.01
CA SER A 97 -1.57 27.26 -6.28
C SER A 97 -2.13 25.86 -6.09
N ALA A 98 -2.51 25.45 -4.88
CA ALA A 98 -2.92 24.07 -4.60
C ALA A 98 -4.21 23.67 -5.32
N PHE A 99 -4.36 22.37 -5.55
CA PHE A 99 -5.62 21.76 -5.95
C PHE A 99 -6.55 21.59 -4.74
N THR A 100 -7.78 22.04 -4.88
CA THR A 100 -8.85 21.97 -3.85
C THR A 100 -10.17 21.50 -4.47
N GLY A 101 -10.09 20.86 -5.63
CA GLY A 101 -11.24 20.49 -6.45
C GLY A 101 -11.59 19.02 -6.29
N THR A 102 -12.40 18.53 -7.24
CA THR A 102 -12.67 17.10 -7.44
C THR A 102 -12.07 16.66 -8.76
N PHE A 103 -11.38 15.52 -8.77
CA PHE A 103 -10.94 14.84 -9.97
C PHE A 103 -11.40 13.38 -9.91
N ASP A 104 -12.23 12.98 -10.87
CA ASP A 104 -12.69 11.61 -11.03
C ASP A 104 -12.14 11.03 -12.34
N GLY A 105 -11.25 10.04 -12.23
CA GLY A 105 -10.72 9.33 -13.39
C GLY A 105 -11.75 8.44 -14.08
N CYS A 106 -12.91 8.19 -13.46
CA CYS A 106 -13.96 7.31 -13.97
C CYS A 106 -13.46 5.90 -14.37
N GLY A 107 -12.37 5.44 -13.75
CA GLY A 107 -11.71 4.15 -14.03
C GLY A 107 -10.75 4.18 -15.21
N TYR A 108 -10.55 5.34 -15.86
CA TYR A 108 -9.64 5.46 -17.01
C TYR A 108 -8.18 5.62 -16.60
N THR A 109 -7.31 5.36 -17.57
CA THR A 109 -5.86 5.39 -17.42
C THR A 109 -5.26 6.66 -18.02
N ILE A 110 -4.26 7.22 -17.35
CA ILE A 110 -3.32 8.21 -17.89
C ILE A 110 -1.97 7.51 -18.02
N SER A 111 -1.52 7.26 -19.24
CA SER A 111 -0.29 6.51 -19.51
C SER A 111 0.89 7.41 -19.84
N SER A 112 2.11 7.00 -19.50
CA SER A 112 3.36 7.61 -19.97
C SER A 112 3.52 9.08 -19.58
N LEU A 113 3.06 9.43 -18.37
CA LEU A 113 3.26 10.75 -17.79
C LEU A 113 4.75 10.97 -17.49
N PHE A 114 5.36 11.98 -18.12
CA PHE A 114 6.75 12.35 -17.89
C PHE A 114 6.86 13.67 -17.14
N ILE A 115 7.68 13.69 -16.07
CA ILE A 115 7.99 14.88 -15.27
C ILE A 115 9.47 14.85 -14.87
N ASP A 116 10.26 15.82 -15.32
CA ASP A 116 11.65 16.01 -14.87
C ASP A 116 11.91 17.50 -14.65
N ARG A 117 11.67 17.94 -13.41
CA ARG A 117 11.74 19.37 -13.07
C ARG A 117 12.49 19.58 -11.77
N ASN A 118 13.22 20.70 -11.74
CA ASN A 118 13.81 21.24 -10.52
C ASN A 118 12.80 22.10 -9.76
N SER A 119 11.81 21.46 -9.15
CA SER A 119 10.78 22.08 -8.28
C SER A 119 10.48 21.15 -7.11
N ASN A 120 9.87 21.69 -6.05
CA ASN A 120 9.63 20.95 -4.81
C ASN A 120 8.56 19.85 -4.93
N ALA A 121 7.72 19.86 -5.96
CA ALA A 121 6.64 18.88 -6.13
C ALA A 121 6.66 18.30 -7.54
N GLN A 122 6.88 16.99 -7.67
CA GLN A 122 6.85 16.25 -8.94
C GLN A 122 5.83 15.11 -8.89
N SER A 123 4.68 15.33 -9.52
CA SER A 123 3.55 14.39 -9.57
C SER A 123 2.46 14.94 -10.49
N LEU A 124 1.42 14.16 -10.81
CA LEU A 124 0.26 14.69 -11.54
C LEU A 124 -0.38 15.88 -10.79
N PHE A 125 -0.62 15.71 -9.50
CA PHE A 125 -1.07 16.76 -8.58
C PHE A 125 0.07 17.14 -7.63
N GLY A 126 0.57 18.36 -7.70
CA GLY A 126 1.62 18.86 -6.81
C GLY A 126 1.09 19.00 -5.37
N TYR A 127 0.69 20.21 -4.99
CA TYR A 127 0.05 20.44 -3.69
C TYR A 127 -1.47 20.26 -3.77
N VAL A 128 -2.01 19.47 -2.85
CA VAL A 128 -3.45 19.25 -2.66
C VAL A 128 -3.84 19.73 -1.27
N LEU A 129 -4.75 20.69 -1.19
CA LEU A 129 -5.25 21.21 0.08
C LEU A 129 -6.71 20.86 0.23
N ALA A 130 -7.11 20.61 1.47
CA ALA A 130 -8.51 20.37 1.78
C ALA A 130 -9.37 21.60 1.38
N PRO A 131 -10.66 21.38 1.03
CA PRO A 131 -11.25 20.08 0.74
C PRO A 131 -10.79 19.63 -0.65
N ALA A 132 -10.48 18.35 -0.83
CA ALA A 132 -10.14 17.82 -2.15
C ALA A 132 -10.53 16.35 -2.28
N LYS A 133 -10.87 15.93 -3.49
CA LYS A 133 -11.19 14.54 -3.83
C LYS A 133 -10.49 14.15 -5.12
N ILE A 134 -9.74 13.06 -5.10
CA ILE A 134 -9.08 12.48 -6.27
C ILE A 134 -9.42 10.99 -6.28
N ALA A 135 -10.10 10.51 -7.32
CA ALA A 135 -10.55 9.14 -7.34
C ALA A 135 -10.46 8.47 -8.72
N ASN A 136 -10.49 7.14 -8.72
CA ASN A 136 -10.78 6.29 -9.87
C ASN A 136 -9.84 6.50 -11.07
N VAL A 137 -8.53 6.65 -10.84
CA VAL A 137 -7.57 6.87 -11.93
C VAL A 137 -6.38 5.91 -11.82
N THR A 138 -5.97 5.37 -12.96
CA THR A 138 -4.72 4.62 -13.07
C THR A 138 -3.67 5.48 -13.76
N LEU A 139 -2.50 5.65 -13.14
CA LEU A 139 -1.31 6.25 -13.73
C LEU A 139 -0.39 5.13 -14.18
N GLU A 140 -0.34 4.88 -15.49
CA GLU A 140 0.43 3.75 -16.03
C GLU A 140 1.76 4.21 -16.61
N SER A 141 2.85 3.51 -16.29
CA SER A 141 4.18 3.76 -16.85
C SER A 141 4.64 5.21 -16.68
N VAL A 142 4.50 5.76 -15.47
CA VAL A 142 5.05 7.09 -15.15
C VAL A 142 6.57 7.08 -15.21
N ASP A 143 7.15 8.20 -15.61
CA ASP A 143 8.59 8.46 -15.56
C ASP A 143 8.80 9.83 -14.90
N ILE A 144 9.08 9.80 -13.61
CA ILE A 144 9.14 11.01 -12.78
C ILE A 144 10.51 11.12 -12.13
N THR A 145 11.22 12.20 -12.42
CA THR A 145 12.46 12.56 -11.77
C THR A 145 12.21 13.64 -10.72
N GLY A 146 12.37 13.29 -9.45
CA GLY A 146 12.21 14.18 -8.31
C GLY A 146 13.50 14.93 -7.99
N GLY A 147 13.55 16.22 -8.31
CA GLY A 147 14.68 17.11 -7.96
C GLY A 147 14.52 17.89 -6.65
N GLY A 148 13.31 17.91 -6.06
CA GLY A 148 12.99 18.69 -4.86
C GLY A 148 12.54 17.84 -3.67
N TYR A 149 11.71 18.40 -2.79
CA TYR A 149 11.31 17.73 -1.54
C TYR A 149 10.30 16.60 -1.74
N TYR A 150 9.37 16.70 -2.68
CA TYR A 150 8.25 15.78 -2.81
C TYR A 150 8.19 15.22 -4.22
N ALA A 151 8.11 13.89 -4.37
CA ALA A 151 7.70 13.31 -5.63
C ALA A 151 6.89 12.03 -5.44
N ALA A 152 5.92 11.84 -6.33
CA ALA A 152 5.09 10.65 -6.41
C ALA A 152 4.38 10.58 -7.76
N ALA A 153 3.71 9.47 -8.07
CA ALA A 153 2.91 9.40 -9.28
C ALA A 153 1.71 10.37 -9.23
N LEU A 154 0.91 10.30 -8.16
CA LEU A 154 -0.37 11.00 -8.09
C LEU A 154 -0.27 12.33 -7.33
N VAL A 155 0.17 12.32 -6.07
CA VAL A 155 0.16 13.51 -5.20
C VAL A 155 1.50 13.76 -4.54
N SER A 156 2.09 14.94 -4.69
CA SER A 156 3.34 15.27 -4.00
C SER A 156 3.09 15.56 -2.51
N TRP A 157 2.13 16.42 -2.19
CA TRP A 157 1.84 16.77 -0.82
C TRP A 157 0.36 17.05 -0.59
N THR A 158 -0.21 16.45 0.46
CA THR A 158 -1.53 16.80 0.98
C THR A 158 -1.41 17.59 2.28
N GLN A 159 -2.29 18.57 2.49
CA GLN A 159 -2.45 19.23 3.78
C GLN A 159 -3.91 19.54 4.12
N THR A 160 -4.35 19.01 5.27
CA THR A 160 -5.66 19.30 5.87
C THR A 160 -5.63 20.58 6.72
N SER A 161 -6.80 21.19 6.96
CA SER A 161 -6.94 22.36 7.85
C SER A 161 -8.31 22.40 8.55
N THR A 162 -8.41 23.14 9.66
CA THR A 162 -9.60 23.27 10.53
C THR A 162 -10.81 23.79 9.78
N THR A 163 -10.55 24.62 8.77
CA THR A 163 -11.59 25.35 8.06
C THR A 163 -12.00 24.64 6.78
N ASN A 164 -11.24 23.63 6.35
CA ASN A 164 -11.30 23.14 4.99
C ASN A 164 -11.65 21.65 4.84
N GLY A 165 -11.95 20.92 5.91
CA GLY A 165 -12.43 19.53 5.81
C GLY A 165 -11.33 18.51 5.45
N ASP A 166 -11.76 17.37 4.92
CA ASP A 166 -10.90 16.21 4.66
C ASP A 166 -10.38 16.18 3.22
N ILE A 167 -9.37 15.33 2.99
CA ILE A 167 -8.87 14.98 1.66
C ILE A 167 -9.18 13.50 1.43
N LEU A 168 -9.79 13.17 0.29
CA LEU A 168 -10.06 11.79 -0.13
C LEU A 168 -9.23 11.44 -1.36
N ILE A 169 -8.44 10.38 -1.27
CA ILE A 169 -7.77 9.73 -2.39
C ILE A 169 -8.28 8.29 -2.43
N GLN A 170 -9.01 7.91 -3.47
CA GLN A 170 -9.68 6.60 -3.52
C GLN A 170 -9.52 5.90 -4.86
N ASN A 171 -9.28 4.58 -4.85
CA ASN A 171 -9.27 3.77 -6.07
C ASN A 171 -8.31 4.34 -7.12
N CYS A 172 -7.12 4.70 -6.66
CA CYS A 172 -6.07 5.30 -7.47
C CYS A 172 -4.86 4.36 -7.53
N HIS A 173 -4.34 4.15 -8.72
CA HIS A 173 -3.29 3.17 -8.97
C HIS A 173 -2.11 3.79 -9.71
N SER A 174 -0.89 3.34 -9.43
CA SER A 174 0.30 3.77 -10.16
C SER A 174 1.24 2.63 -10.55
N SER A 175 1.92 2.80 -11.68
CA SER A 175 3.03 1.96 -12.15
C SER A 175 4.06 2.81 -12.90
N GLY A 176 5.29 2.31 -13.01
CA GLY A 176 6.39 3.02 -13.67
C GLY A 176 7.59 3.22 -12.76
N MET A 177 8.33 4.29 -12.98
CA MET A 177 9.56 4.60 -12.27
C MET A 177 9.54 6.01 -11.70
N ILE A 178 10.05 6.16 -10.47
CA ILE A 178 10.35 7.46 -9.88
C ILE A 178 11.81 7.46 -9.45
N THR A 179 12.59 8.40 -9.99
CA THR A 179 14.00 8.58 -9.66
C THR A 179 14.17 9.77 -8.71
N SER A 180 14.69 9.51 -7.51
CA SER A 180 14.84 10.50 -6.44
C SER A 180 16.26 11.09 -6.37
N HIS A 181 16.36 12.43 -6.42
CA HIS A 181 17.62 13.19 -6.36
C HIS A 181 17.62 14.30 -5.29
N GLY A 182 16.46 14.62 -4.72
CA GLY A 182 16.29 15.77 -3.83
C GLY A 182 16.79 15.55 -2.40
N ASN A 183 17.19 16.66 -1.77
CA ASN A 183 17.55 16.69 -0.35
C ASN A 183 16.29 16.86 0.52
N MET A 184 16.19 16.12 1.64
CA MET A 184 15.00 16.04 2.48
C MET A 184 13.76 15.51 1.73
N GLY A 185 13.96 14.40 1.05
CA GLY A 185 13.02 13.81 0.12
C GLY A 185 11.90 13.02 0.76
N TYR A 186 10.68 13.27 0.33
CA TYR A 186 9.45 12.56 0.67
C TYR A 186 8.92 11.90 -0.61
N TYR A 187 9.32 10.66 -0.83
CA TYR A 187 9.06 9.93 -2.08
C TYR A 187 8.09 8.79 -1.85
N GLY A 188 6.96 8.81 -2.54
CA GLY A 188 6.00 7.73 -2.51
C GLY A 188 5.67 7.23 -3.90
N GLY A 189 5.38 5.94 -4.06
CA GLY A 189 4.94 5.46 -5.36
C GLY A 189 3.59 6.04 -5.81
N LEU A 190 2.71 6.43 -4.87
CA LEU A 190 1.46 7.13 -5.16
C LEU A 190 1.39 8.52 -4.53
N ILE A 191 1.84 8.66 -3.28
CA ILE A 191 1.73 9.92 -2.51
C ILE A 191 3.07 10.26 -1.83
N GLY A 192 3.62 11.44 -2.07
CA GLY A 192 4.89 11.86 -1.48
C GLY A 192 4.77 12.06 0.03
N ARG A 193 3.91 12.98 0.45
CA ARG A 193 3.64 13.26 1.85
C ARG A 193 2.18 13.57 2.14
N THR A 194 1.67 13.07 3.25
CA THR A 194 0.43 13.60 3.86
C THR A 194 0.74 14.46 5.07
N GLY A 195 -0.19 15.36 5.38
CA GLY A 195 0.03 16.31 6.46
C GLY A 195 -1.21 17.04 6.93
N ARG A 196 -0.98 17.79 8.00
CA ARG A 196 -1.92 18.71 8.61
C ARG A 196 -1.23 20.04 8.86
N LYS A 197 -1.99 21.13 8.77
CA LYS A 197 -1.45 22.47 9.04
C LYS A 197 -1.07 22.60 10.53
N ALA A 198 0.23 22.83 10.78
CA ALA A 198 0.87 22.72 12.10
C ALA A 198 0.40 23.72 13.19
N THR A 199 -0.28 24.81 12.82
CA THR A 199 -0.62 25.90 13.76
C THR A 199 -1.98 25.76 14.44
N ASP A 200 -2.76 24.76 14.04
CA ASP A 200 -4.18 24.78 14.28
C ASP A 200 -4.56 23.48 15.05
N ASN A 201 -5.28 23.60 16.18
CA ASN A 201 -5.94 22.48 16.90
C ASN A 201 -7.09 21.89 16.05
N VAL A 202 -6.76 21.26 14.92
CA VAL A 202 -7.64 20.89 13.79
C VAL A 202 -8.24 19.48 13.83
N SER A 203 -9.47 19.36 13.32
CA SER A 203 -10.11 18.13 12.83
C SER A 203 -9.97 18.09 11.30
N GLY A 204 -9.28 17.10 10.74
CA GLY A 204 -9.18 16.92 9.29
C GLY A 204 -8.21 15.79 8.95
N THR A 205 -8.69 14.80 8.21
CA THR A 205 -7.98 13.53 7.95
C THR A 205 -7.67 13.38 6.47
N ASN A 206 -6.52 12.77 6.17
CA ASN A 206 -6.20 12.31 4.83
C ASN A 206 -6.70 10.86 4.70
N TYR A 207 -7.79 10.66 3.95
CA TYR A 207 -8.39 9.36 3.69
C TYR A 207 -7.82 8.76 2.40
N ILE A 208 -7.19 7.59 2.50
CA ILE A 208 -6.57 6.89 1.38
C ILE A 208 -7.15 5.47 1.31
N TYR A 209 -8.00 5.20 0.32
CA TYR A 209 -8.73 3.94 0.23
C TYR A 209 -8.56 3.25 -1.11
N ASP A 210 -8.50 1.93 -1.11
CA ASP A 210 -8.51 1.12 -2.34
C ASP A 210 -7.39 1.48 -3.33
N CYS A 211 -6.28 2.03 -2.82
CA CYS A 211 -5.20 2.57 -3.64
C CYS A 211 -4.06 1.56 -3.81
N SER A 212 -3.33 1.64 -4.92
CA SER A 212 -2.13 0.82 -5.07
C SER A 212 -0.99 1.49 -5.83
N SER A 213 0.20 0.95 -5.63
CA SER A 213 1.41 1.34 -6.36
C SER A 213 2.28 0.14 -6.67
N SER A 214 2.70 0.04 -7.94
CA SER A 214 3.72 -0.90 -8.42
C SER A 214 4.97 -0.16 -8.91
N VAL A 215 5.10 1.12 -8.56
CA VAL A 215 6.21 1.99 -8.97
C VAL A 215 7.52 1.52 -8.37
N THR A 216 8.55 1.38 -9.21
CA THR A 216 9.94 1.24 -8.73
C THR A 216 10.45 2.61 -8.30
N LEU A 217 10.88 2.70 -7.04
CA LEU A 217 11.57 3.89 -6.53
C LEU A 217 13.08 3.67 -6.64
N ASP A 218 13.72 4.45 -7.51
CA ASP A 218 15.17 4.44 -7.69
C ASP A 218 15.80 5.65 -6.97
N GLN A 219 16.75 5.40 -6.08
CA GLN A 219 17.49 6.46 -5.41
C GLN A 219 18.86 6.67 -6.04
N VAL A 220 19.17 7.92 -6.36
CA VAL A 220 20.46 8.29 -6.97
C VAL A 220 21.33 9.10 -6.00
N SER A 221 20.79 9.63 -4.89
CA SER A 221 21.57 10.27 -3.83
C SER A 221 20.80 10.36 -2.49
N ALA A 222 21.46 10.08 -1.38
CA ALA A 222 21.03 10.36 -0.01
C ALA A 222 21.62 11.66 0.53
N THR A 223 20.78 12.35 1.28
CA THR A 223 21.12 13.43 2.21
C THR A 223 20.13 13.35 3.37
N ASN A 224 20.32 14.15 4.42
CA ASN A 224 19.50 14.04 5.64
C ASN A 224 17.97 14.15 5.35
N TYR A 225 17.16 13.46 6.16
CA TYR A 225 15.68 13.45 6.14
C TYR A 225 15.03 12.88 4.86
N ASN A 226 15.45 11.69 4.44
CA ASN A 226 14.87 11.02 3.29
C ASN A 226 13.91 9.89 3.70
N TYR A 227 12.64 10.05 3.35
CA TYR A 227 11.56 9.12 3.62
C TYR A 227 11.02 8.57 2.32
N ARG A 228 11.12 7.25 2.13
CA ARG A 228 10.66 6.58 0.90
C ARG A 228 9.72 5.45 1.22
N GLY A 229 8.55 5.46 0.59
CA GLY A 229 7.55 4.41 0.73
C GLY A 229 7.01 3.92 -0.59
N GLY A 230 6.81 2.61 -0.74
CA GLY A 230 6.26 2.07 -1.98
C GLY A 230 4.88 2.64 -2.35
N LEU A 231 4.07 3.05 -1.37
CA LEU A 231 2.83 3.83 -1.58
C LEU A 231 2.97 5.28 -1.11
N ILE A 232 3.40 5.50 0.15
CA ILE A 232 3.43 6.82 0.80
C ILE A 232 4.84 7.14 1.32
N GLY A 233 5.45 8.25 0.92
CA GLY A 233 6.76 8.64 1.45
C GLY A 233 6.74 8.93 2.95
N TYR A 234 5.88 9.86 3.36
CA TYR A 234 5.73 10.26 4.76
C TYR A 234 4.28 10.54 5.11
N ALA A 235 3.74 9.82 6.09
CA ALA A 235 2.37 9.92 6.52
C ALA A 235 2.24 10.74 7.81
N GLN A 236 1.23 11.62 7.85
CA GLN A 236 0.77 12.32 9.05
C GLN A 236 -0.74 12.55 9.02
N TYR A 237 -1.44 12.17 10.09
CA TYR A 237 -2.89 12.29 10.23
C TYR A 237 -3.62 11.62 9.05
N THR A 238 -3.24 10.38 8.79
CA THR A 238 -3.64 9.57 7.65
C THR A 238 -4.47 8.39 8.12
N THR A 239 -5.57 8.12 7.43
CA THR A 239 -6.26 6.85 7.53
C THR A 239 -6.17 6.17 6.18
N SER A 240 -5.40 5.09 6.11
CA SER A 240 -5.24 4.28 4.91
C SER A 240 -5.88 2.92 5.13
N SER A 241 -6.74 2.50 4.19
CA SER A 241 -7.37 1.18 4.25
C SER A 241 -7.43 0.50 2.90
N ASN A 242 -7.25 -0.83 2.89
CA ASN A 242 -7.30 -1.65 1.67
C ASN A 242 -6.35 -1.12 0.57
N CYS A 243 -5.12 -0.80 0.95
CA CYS A 243 -4.14 -0.23 0.04
C CYS A 243 -2.91 -1.13 -0.06
N PHE A 244 -2.19 -1.07 -1.18
CA PHE A 244 -1.00 -1.90 -1.33
C PHE A 244 0.13 -1.35 -2.18
N ALA A 245 1.34 -1.81 -1.89
CA ALA A 245 2.55 -1.48 -2.64
C ALA A 245 3.31 -2.74 -3.06
N THR A 246 3.60 -2.88 -4.36
CA THR A 246 4.36 -4.03 -4.88
C THR A 246 5.67 -3.63 -5.58
N GLY A 247 5.88 -2.33 -5.79
CA GLY A 247 7.09 -1.82 -6.43
C GLY A 247 8.27 -1.82 -5.46
N SER A 248 9.45 -2.19 -5.96
CA SER A 248 10.68 -2.25 -5.16
C SER A 248 11.29 -0.86 -4.94
N ILE A 249 12.02 -0.73 -3.83
CA ILE A 249 12.92 0.39 -3.57
C ILE A 249 14.34 -0.10 -3.86
N VAL A 250 15.00 0.49 -4.86
CA VAL A 250 16.34 0.10 -5.31
C VAL A 250 17.34 1.24 -5.11
N ASN A 251 18.62 0.87 -5.00
CA ASN A 251 19.72 1.81 -4.76
C ASN A 251 19.49 2.71 -3.54
N GLY A 252 18.77 2.20 -2.53
CA GLY A 252 18.50 2.92 -1.29
C GLY A 252 19.80 3.34 -0.62
N GLU A 253 19.90 4.56 -0.11
CA GLU A 253 21.04 5.02 0.70
C GLU A 253 20.49 5.47 2.05
N LEU A 254 20.99 4.81 3.09
CA LEU A 254 20.77 5.08 4.50
C LEU A 254 22.13 5.38 5.17
N ASP A 255 22.46 6.65 5.27
CA ASP A 255 23.70 7.20 5.82
C ASP A 255 23.56 7.61 7.30
N ASP A 256 22.36 7.98 7.75
CA ASP A 256 22.08 8.36 9.14
C ASP A 256 20.64 8.03 9.59
N ASP A 257 20.39 8.14 10.89
CA ASP A 257 19.11 7.77 11.53
C ASP A 257 17.94 8.72 11.19
N SER A 258 18.15 9.76 10.39
CA SER A 258 17.07 10.64 9.90
C SER A 258 16.39 10.10 8.65
N GLN A 259 16.85 8.96 8.11
CA GLN A 259 16.39 8.40 6.86
C GLN A 259 15.64 7.08 7.09
N SER A 260 14.58 6.84 6.31
CA SER A 260 13.84 5.61 6.40
C SER A 260 13.21 5.15 5.08
N LEU A 261 13.23 3.83 4.87
CA LEU A 261 12.67 3.15 3.71
C LEU A 261 11.60 2.17 4.18
N GLY A 262 10.40 2.25 3.61
CA GLY A 262 9.32 1.31 3.90
C GLY A 262 8.72 0.74 2.64
N GLY A 263 8.43 -0.56 2.61
CA GLY A 263 7.80 -1.15 1.43
C GLY A 263 6.41 -0.56 1.16
N PHE A 264 5.69 -0.12 2.20
CA PHE A 264 4.43 0.60 2.10
C PHE A 264 4.59 2.11 2.38
N VAL A 265 5.12 2.44 3.56
CA VAL A 265 5.26 3.82 4.05
C VAL A 265 6.67 4.11 4.55
N GLY A 266 7.32 5.16 4.06
CA GLY A 266 8.67 5.50 4.51
C GLY A 266 8.70 5.85 5.99
N SER A 267 7.82 6.75 6.41
CA SER A 267 7.61 7.09 7.82
C SER A 267 6.14 7.34 8.13
N ALA A 268 5.65 6.79 9.23
CA ALA A 268 4.29 6.96 9.74
C ALA A 268 4.32 7.72 11.07
N ALA A 269 3.49 8.75 11.22
CA ALA A 269 3.53 9.63 12.38
C ALA A 269 2.18 10.25 12.73
N SER A 270 1.99 10.63 14.00
CA SER A 270 0.90 11.52 14.44
C SER A 270 -0.51 10.94 14.25
N ASP A 271 -0.80 9.85 14.95
CA ASP A 271 -2.10 9.16 14.97
C ASP A 271 -2.52 8.58 13.60
N ASP A 272 -1.53 8.19 12.78
CA ASP A 272 -1.81 7.49 11.54
C ASP A 272 -2.45 6.11 11.82
N VAL A 273 -3.38 5.72 10.95
CA VAL A 273 -4.07 4.41 11.01
C VAL A 273 -3.96 3.72 9.66
N PHE A 274 -3.37 2.52 9.65
CA PHE A 274 -3.28 1.64 8.49
C PHE A 274 -4.10 0.38 8.76
N SER A 275 -5.01 0.02 7.86
CA SER A 275 -5.87 -1.16 8.02
C SER A 275 -5.97 -1.97 6.73
N PHE A 276 -5.77 -3.28 6.81
CA PHE A 276 -5.86 -4.15 5.61
C PHE A 276 -4.92 -3.71 4.48
N CYS A 277 -3.74 -3.20 4.84
CA CYS A 277 -2.75 -2.73 3.88
C CYS A 277 -1.58 -3.70 3.78
N TYR A 278 -0.92 -3.76 2.62
CA TYR A 278 0.25 -4.62 2.48
C TYR A 278 1.34 -4.12 1.53
N ALA A 279 2.55 -4.64 1.74
CA ALA A 279 3.69 -4.40 0.88
C ALA A 279 4.39 -5.69 0.46
N THR A 280 4.74 -5.81 -0.81
CA THR A 280 5.47 -6.97 -1.35
C THR A 280 6.74 -6.59 -2.12
N GLY A 281 7.00 -5.30 -2.31
CA GLY A 281 8.20 -4.82 -3.00
C GLY A 281 9.45 -5.02 -2.13
N ASP A 282 10.54 -5.47 -2.74
CA ASP A 282 11.83 -5.60 -2.07
C ASP A 282 12.46 -4.22 -1.78
N ILE A 283 13.26 -4.15 -0.73
CA ILE A 283 14.09 -2.99 -0.38
C ILE A 283 15.55 -3.40 -0.45
N GLU A 284 16.30 -2.74 -1.34
CA GLU A 284 17.74 -2.94 -1.50
C GLU A 284 18.48 -1.61 -1.30
N THR A 285 19.42 -1.58 -0.37
CA THR A 285 20.28 -0.41 -0.12
C THR A 285 21.74 -0.63 -0.52
N VAL A 286 22.42 0.46 -0.88
CA VAL A 286 23.86 0.51 -1.22
C VAL A 286 24.72 1.13 -0.11
N ALA A 287 24.13 1.92 0.81
CA ALA A 287 24.84 2.54 1.93
C ALA A 287 24.67 1.77 3.26
N THR A 288 25.58 2.02 4.20
CA THR A 288 25.87 1.16 5.37
C THR A 288 25.91 1.94 6.70
N GLY A 289 25.43 3.19 6.73
CA GLY A 289 25.80 4.19 7.74
C GLY A 289 24.81 4.39 8.90
N GLY A 290 23.54 4.06 8.72
CA GLY A 290 22.49 4.26 9.72
C GLY A 290 21.10 4.08 9.12
N GLY A 291 20.06 4.65 9.75
CA GLY A 291 18.70 4.70 9.21
C GLY A 291 17.87 3.43 9.44
N PHE A 292 16.61 3.47 8.97
CA PHE A 292 15.64 2.41 9.23
C PHE A 292 15.01 1.85 7.96
N ALA A 293 14.96 0.53 7.85
CA ALA A 293 14.32 -0.16 6.73
C ALA A 293 13.30 -1.18 7.24
N GLY A 294 12.06 -1.07 6.78
CA GLY A 294 11.00 -2.00 7.13
C GLY A 294 10.20 -2.49 5.93
N GLY A 295 9.88 -3.78 5.89
CA GLY A 295 9.10 -4.34 4.78
C GLY A 295 7.74 -3.67 4.60
N PHE A 296 7.14 -3.14 5.67
CA PHE A 296 5.95 -2.29 5.63
C PHE A 296 6.30 -0.82 5.88
N ALA A 297 6.87 -0.50 7.05
CA ALA A 297 7.17 0.86 7.49
C ALA A 297 8.65 1.04 7.84
N GLY A 298 9.32 2.06 7.31
CA GLY A 298 10.71 2.34 7.71
C GLY A 298 10.79 2.79 9.16
N PHE A 299 10.11 3.90 9.48
CA PHE A 299 10.01 4.45 10.83
C PHE A 299 8.54 4.67 11.20
N ALA A 300 8.12 4.31 12.41
CA ALA A 300 6.75 4.52 12.87
C ALA A 300 6.71 5.14 14.27
N ILE A 301 5.95 6.22 14.43
CA ILE A 301 5.77 6.94 15.69
C ILE A 301 4.31 7.26 15.97
N ASP A 302 3.80 6.89 17.15
CA ASP A 302 2.41 7.20 17.56
C ASP A 302 1.38 6.80 16.47
N ALA A 303 1.46 5.56 15.97
CA ALA A 303 0.66 5.06 14.85
C ALA A 303 -0.03 3.72 15.17
N THR A 304 -1.05 3.37 14.39
CA THR A 304 -1.81 2.11 14.52
C THR A 304 -1.77 1.33 13.22
N PHE A 305 -1.34 0.07 13.30
CA PHE A 305 -1.35 -0.89 12.20
C PHE A 305 -2.28 -2.05 12.57
N ASN A 306 -3.29 -2.30 11.75
CA ASN A 306 -4.28 -3.32 12.00
C ASN A 306 -4.46 -4.21 10.76
N SER A 307 -4.27 -5.53 10.90
CA SER A 307 -4.43 -6.44 9.77
C SER A 307 -3.57 -6.05 8.56
N CYS A 308 -2.30 -5.71 8.80
CA CYS A 308 -1.36 -5.30 7.75
C CYS A 308 -0.24 -6.32 7.58
N TYR A 309 0.38 -6.41 6.39
CA TYR A 309 1.48 -7.34 6.20
C TYR A 309 2.56 -6.91 5.21
N ALA A 310 3.74 -7.49 5.36
CA ALA A 310 4.87 -7.29 4.45
C ALA A 310 5.52 -8.61 4.04
N THR A 311 5.78 -8.77 2.75
CA THR A 311 6.44 -9.98 2.19
C THR A 311 7.71 -9.67 1.40
N GLY A 312 7.97 -8.40 1.08
CA GLY A 312 9.18 -7.99 0.37
C GLY A 312 10.42 -8.14 1.25
N ASN A 313 11.52 -8.60 0.66
CA ASN A 313 12.80 -8.73 1.37
C ASN A 313 13.37 -7.36 1.70
N VAL A 314 14.04 -7.26 2.84
CA VAL A 314 14.69 -6.05 3.32
C VAL A 314 16.18 -6.31 3.48
N ALA A 315 16.97 -5.70 2.62
CA ALA A 315 18.43 -5.72 2.69
C ALA A 315 18.94 -4.29 2.90
N ALA A 316 19.41 -3.99 4.12
CA ALA A 316 19.77 -2.64 4.53
C ALA A 316 21.00 -2.60 5.45
N GLY A 317 21.49 -1.40 5.77
CA GLY A 317 22.62 -1.20 6.69
C GLY A 317 22.26 -1.49 8.15
N ASN A 318 21.32 -0.72 8.70
CA ASN A 318 20.89 -0.85 10.10
C ASN A 318 19.36 -0.72 10.25
N GLY A 319 18.83 -0.99 11.45
CA GLY A 319 17.43 -0.72 11.81
C GLY A 319 16.44 -1.49 10.93
N ILE A 320 16.63 -2.80 10.82
CA ILE A 320 16.01 -3.64 9.79
C ILE A 320 14.90 -4.50 10.39
N GLY A 321 13.67 -4.30 9.93
CA GLY A 321 12.54 -5.13 10.31
C GLY A 321 11.82 -5.73 9.11
N GLY A 322 11.41 -7.00 9.21
CA GLY A 322 10.55 -7.59 8.19
C GLY A 322 9.20 -6.86 8.04
N PHE A 323 8.71 -6.20 9.10
CA PHE A 323 7.54 -5.32 9.07
C PHE A 323 7.93 -3.85 9.27
N VAL A 324 8.59 -3.52 10.38
CA VAL A 324 8.92 -2.13 10.77
C VAL A 324 10.40 -1.99 11.10
N GLY A 325 11.09 -1.02 10.51
CA GLY A 325 12.50 -0.77 10.82
C GLY A 325 12.68 -0.33 12.27
N SER A 326 12.06 0.80 12.62
CA SER A 326 12.03 1.31 14.00
C SER A 326 10.62 1.73 14.42
N ALA A 327 10.22 1.26 15.60
CA ALA A 327 8.93 1.55 16.22
C ALA A 327 9.12 2.40 17.49
N SER A 328 8.44 3.54 17.53
CA SER A 328 8.44 4.46 18.65
C SER A 328 7.03 5.02 18.93
N GLY A 329 6.87 5.67 20.07
CA GLY A 329 5.66 6.11 20.71
C GLY A 329 6.07 7.10 21.80
N VAL A 330 5.57 8.32 21.66
CA VAL A 330 5.99 9.45 22.48
C VAL A 330 4.82 9.97 23.30
N SER A 331 3.63 10.03 22.70
CA SER A 331 2.45 10.63 23.32
C SER A 331 1.18 9.79 23.24
N GLY A 332 0.98 9.05 22.14
CA GLY A 332 -0.17 8.19 21.90
C GLY A 332 0.12 6.69 22.05
N GLY A 333 1.41 6.33 22.02
CA GLY A 333 1.83 4.93 21.94
C GLY A 333 1.67 4.38 20.53
N ILE A 334 2.29 3.24 20.26
CA ILE A 334 2.23 2.59 18.94
C ILE A 334 1.66 1.19 19.07
N THR A 335 0.79 0.82 18.13
CA THR A 335 0.09 -0.47 18.16
C THR A 335 0.20 -1.21 16.83
N PHE A 336 0.48 -2.50 16.94
CA PHE A 336 0.47 -3.46 15.84
C PHE A 336 -0.48 -4.59 16.24
N THR A 337 -1.56 -4.76 15.49
CA THR A 337 -2.58 -5.78 15.77
C THR A 337 -2.84 -6.60 14.52
N ASP A 338 -2.78 -7.92 14.66
CA ASP A 338 -3.01 -8.87 13.57
C ASP A 338 -2.11 -8.62 12.34
N CYS A 339 -0.82 -8.32 12.56
CA CYS A 339 0.13 -8.00 11.49
C CYS A 339 1.17 -9.11 11.26
N TYR A 340 1.70 -9.24 10.05
CA TYR A 340 2.77 -10.21 9.80
C TYR A 340 3.88 -9.77 8.84
N ALA A 341 5.06 -10.33 9.05
CA ALA A 341 6.24 -10.17 8.23
C ALA A 341 6.72 -11.51 7.66
N TRP A 342 7.01 -11.54 6.37
CA TRP A 342 7.56 -12.72 5.71
C TRP A 342 8.86 -12.45 4.97
N GLY A 343 9.07 -11.22 4.48
CA GLY A 343 10.32 -10.88 3.81
C GLY A 343 11.55 -11.17 4.66
N ASN A 344 12.63 -11.61 4.01
CA ASN A 344 13.91 -11.83 4.67
C ASN A 344 14.48 -10.50 5.16
N SER A 345 15.08 -10.49 6.35
CA SER A 345 15.73 -9.30 6.94
C SER A 345 17.23 -9.51 6.99
N THR A 346 17.99 -8.76 6.19
CA THR A 346 19.44 -8.94 6.00
C THR A 346 20.20 -7.64 6.22
N ALA A 347 21.09 -7.62 7.22
CA ALA A 347 22.04 -6.53 7.40
C ALA A 347 23.22 -6.64 6.44
N LEU A 348 23.61 -5.49 5.87
CA LEU A 348 24.66 -5.36 4.87
C LEU A 348 25.83 -4.54 5.42
N ASN A 349 27.03 -5.12 5.40
CA ASN A 349 28.31 -4.43 5.61
C ASN A 349 28.43 -3.62 6.92
N VAL A 350 27.70 -4.00 7.97
CA VAL A 350 27.77 -3.36 9.29
C VAL A 350 28.47 -4.23 10.32
N VAL A 351 29.09 -3.57 11.31
CA VAL A 351 29.77 -4.23 12.44
C VAL A 351 28.78 -4.49 13.58
N GLU A 352 27.83 -3.57 13.77
CA GLU A 352 26.72 -3.68 14.69
C GLU A 352 25.44 -3.38 13.91
N GLY A 353 24.34 -4.08 14.24
CA GLY A 353 23.06 -3.74 13.64
C GLY A 353 21.88 -4.40 14.31
N GLU A 354 20.79 -3.65 14.36
CA GLU A 354 19.47 -4.08 14.85
C GLU A 354 18.68 -4.72 13.72
N VAL A 355 18.52 -6.04 13.76
CA VAL A 355 17.81 -6.82 12.74
C VAL A 355 16.77 -7.70 13.41
N GLY A 356 15.50 -7.46 13.12
CA GLY A 356 14.40 -8.27 13.63
C GLY A 356 13.53 -8.84 12.52
N GLY A 357 13.02 -10.05 12.71
CA GLY A 357 12.10 -10.64 11.75
C GLY A 357 10.78 -9.87 11.60
N PHE A 358 10.33 -9.16 12.64
CA PHE A 358 9.18 -8.25 12.59
C PHE A 358 9.61 -6.78 12.74
N ALA A 359 10.27 -6.44 13.85
CA ALA A 359 10.74 -5.09 14.15
C ALA A 359 12.26 -5.04 14.29
N GLY A 360 12.95 -4.14 13.58
CA GLY A 360 14.40 -3.97 13.76
C GLY A 360 14.71 -3.51 15.18
N GLU A 361 14.14 -2.37 15.55
CA GLU A 361 14.21 -1.86 16.90
C GLU A 361 12.87 -1.31 17.42
N ALA A 362 12.77 -1.27 18.74
CA ALA A 362 11.66 -0.68 19.46
C ALA A 362 12.18 0.15 20.63
N TYR A 363 12.15 1.48 20.50
CA TYR A 363 12.66 2.46 21.47
C TYR A 363 11.54 3.35 21.95
N ASN A 364 11.39 3.58 23.27
CA ASN A 364 10.34 4.47 23.77
C ASN A 364 10.48 5.09 25.16
N ASP A 365 9.78 6.23 25.28
CA ASP A 365 9.30 6.87 26.52
C ASP A 365 7.81 6.55 26.84
N ALA A 366 7.04 5.95 25.90
CA ALA A 366 5.62 5.54 26.05
C ALA A 366 5.34 4.08 25.60
N ASP A 367 4.07 3.63 25.59
CA ASP A 367 3.72 2.21 25.34
C ASP A 367 3.93 1.76 23.88
N ILE A 368 4.61 0.61 23.69
CA ILE A 368 4.68 -0.14 22.43
C ILE A 368 3.94 -1.45 22.61
N THR A 369 2.91 -1.70 21.78
CA THR A 369 2.07 -2.90 21.87
C THR A 369 2.04 -3.67 20.55
N PHE A 370 2.40 -4.95 20.63
CA PHE A 370 2.18 -5.93 19.56
C PHE A 370 1.16 -6.96 20.05
N THR A 371 0.14 -7.24 19.24
CA THR A 371 -0.90 -8.23 19.54
C THR A 371 -1.16 -9.09 18.31
N ASN A 372 -1.06 -10.41 18.46
CA ASN A 372 -1.34 -11.36 17.39
C ASN A 372 -0.48 -11.11 16.13
N CYS A 373 0.81 -10.83 16.33
CA CYS A 373 1.73 -10.55 15.22
C CYS A 373 2.72 -11.68 15.01
N TYR A 374 3.22 -11.87 13.78
CA TYR A 374 4.26 -12.87 13.56
C TYR A 374 5.28 -12.56 12.47
N SER A 375 6.43 -13.23 12.55
CA SER A 375 7.48 -13.19 11.53
C SER A 375 7.94 -14.59 11.10
N ILE A 376 8.20 -14.78 9.80
CA ILE A 376 8.66 -16.06 9.23
C ILE A 376 9.83 -15.94 8.23
N GLY A 377 10.28 -14.72 7.91
CA GLY A 377 11.45 -14.53 7.04
C GLY A 377 12.77 -14.90 7.72
N THR A 378 13.80 -15.22 6.92
CA THR A 378 15.15 -15.44 7.45
C THR A 378 15.68 -14.15 8.05
N VAL A 379 16.38 -14.22 9.19
CA VAL A 379 16.97 -13.05 9.85
C VAL A 379 18.48 -13.20 9.91
N SER A 380 19.22 -12.24 9.34
CA SER A 380 20.68 -12.26 9.27
C SER A 380 21.27 -10.91 9.67
N GLY A 381 21.99 -10.88 10.80
CA GLY A 381 22.67 -9.69 11.32
C GLY A 381 23.81 -10.03 12.27
N PRO A 382 24.65 -9.04 12.65
CA PRO A 382 25.90 -9.31 13.38
C PRO A 382 25.74 -9.36 14.91
N THR A 383 24.93 -8.48 15.52
CA THR A 383 24.91 -8.27 16.99
C THR A 383 23.51 -8.33 17.60
N TYR A 384 22.62 -7.41 17.24
CA TYR A 384 21.26 -7.30 17.79
C TYR A 384 20.26 -7.96 16.84
N THR A 385 20.37 -9.29 16.72
CA THR A 385 19.60 -10.09 15.76
C THR A 385 18.53 -10.92 16.47
N GLY A 386 17.27 -10.67 16.11
CA GLY A 386 16.11 -11.24 16.79
C GLY A 386 15.08 -11.85 15.86
N GLY A 387 14.46 -12.95 16.28
CA GLY A 387 13.44 -13.63 15.46
C GLY A 387 12.18 -12.78 15.27
N PHE A 388 11.80 -11.99 16.28
CA PHE A 388 10.68 -11.05 16.22
C PHE A 388 11.15 -9.58 16.33
N ILE A 389 11.85 -9.21 17.42
CA ILE A 389 12.43 -7.86 17.57
C ILE A 389 13.96 -7.99 17.65
N GLY A 390 14.71 -7.21 16.87
CA GLY A 390 16.17 -7.19 16.93
C GLY A 390 16.70 -6.57 18.22
N HIS A 391 16.21 -5.37 18.55
CA HIS A 391 16.60 -4.67 19.77
C HIS A 391 15.42 -3.97 20.46
N SER A 392 15.36 -4.08 21.79
CA SER A 392 14.30 -3.44 22.58
C SER A 392 14.89 -2.65 23.74
N HIS A 393 14.55 -1.36 23.85
CA HIS A 393 15.07 -0.47 24.88
C HIS A 393 14.06 -0.11 25.99
N ALA A 394 12.79 -0.55 25.90
CA ALA A 394 11.70 0.01 26.70
C ALA A 394 10.68 -1.02 27.27
N SER A 395 9.70 -0.51 28.03
CA SER A 395 8.49 -1.23 28.46
C SER A 395 7.61 -1.53 27.24
N LEU A 396 7.75 -2.74 26.73
CA LEU A 396 7.08 -3.23 25.53
C LEU A 396 6.19 -4.41 25.88
N THR A 397 4.98 -4.41 25.33
CA THR A 397 4.01 -5.50 25.47
C THR A 397 3.90 -6.26 24.16
N ALA A 398 4.28 -7.53 24.16
CA ALA A 398 4.09 -8.44 23.03
C ALA A 398 3.18 -9.59 23.48
N SER A 399 1.93 -9.58 23.01
CA SER A 399 0.89 -10.53 23.37
C SER A 399 0.56 -11.43 22.18
N ASN A 400 0.72 -12.74 22.33
CA ASN A 400 0.51 -13.72 21.26
C ASN A 400 1.32 -13.40 19.99
N CYS A 401 2.56 -12.93 20.18
CA CYS A 401 3.47 -12.64 19.09
C CYS A 401 4.47 -13.77 18.90
N TYR A 402 4.70 -14.19 17.66
CA TYR A 402 5.49 -15.38 17.36
C TYR A 402 6.52 -15.17 16.26
N TRP A 403 7.57 -15.97 16.26
CA TRP A 403 8.43 -16.14 15.10
C TRP A 403 8.71 -17.62 14.86
N ASP A 404 8.96 -17.98 13.61
CA ASP A 404 9.38 -19.33 13.24
C ASP A 404 10.88 -19.49 13.46
N THR A 405 11.29 -20.36 14.38
CA THR A 405 12.69 -20.55 14.79
C THR A 405 13.53 -21.27 13.74
N GLU A 406 12.91 -22.04 12.85
CA GLU A 406 13.60 -22.79 11.80
C GLU A 406 13.81 -21.90 10.56
N SER A 407 12.76 -21.20 10.12
CA SER A 407 12.86 -20.32 8.94
C SER A 407 13.65 -19.04 9.24
N SER A 408 13.52 -18.46 10.44
CA SER A 408 14.31 -17.29 10.83
C SER A 408 15.79 -17.60 11.04
N GLY A 409 16.12 -18.85 11.39
CA GLY A 409 17.45 -19.24 11.88
C GLY A 409 17.74 -18.80 13.32
N ILE A 410 16.75 -18.26 14.05
CA ILE A 410 16.92 -17.71 15.41
C ILE A 410 16.28 -18.62 16.45
N ALA A 411 17.12 -19.32 17.22
CA ALA A 411 16.70 -20.33 18.18
C ALA A 411 16.33 -19.82 19.59
N THR A 412 16.73 -18.62 20.00
CA THR A 412 16.64 -18.15 21.40
C THR A 412 15.58 -17.08 21.65
N THR A 413 15.04 -17.10 22.88
CA THR A 413 13.92 -16.26 23.36
C THR A 413 14.34 -14.99 24.09
N ASP A 414 15.63 -14.85 24.44
CA ASP A 414 16.03 -13.98 25.56
C ASP A 414 16.41 -12.54 25.18
N GLN A 415 16.34 -12.18 23.89
CA GLN A 415 16.44 -10.79 23.42
C GLN A 415 15.20 -10.33 22.65
N ASN A 416 14.24 -11.22 22.42
CA ASN A 416 13.14 -11.05 21.47
C ASN A 416 11.83 -11.01 22.25
N LYS A 417 11.18 -9.86 22.33
CA LYS A 417 9.83 -9.76 22.91
C LYS A 417 8.88 -10.57 22.02
N GLY A 418 8.34 -11.69 22.51
CA GLY A 418 7.53 -12.64 21.71
C GLY A 418 7.83 -14.09 22.10
N THR A 419 7.31 -15.07 21.34
CA THR A 419 7.55 -16.50 21.58
C THR A 419 7.98 -17.21 20.30
N GLY A 420 9.20 -17.75 20.28
CA GLY A 420 9.69 -18.59 19.19
C GLY A 420 8.96 -19.92 19.17
N ARG A 421 8.56 -20.36 17.97
CA ARG A 421 7.92 -21.65 17.72
C ARG A 421 8.62 -22.33 16.54
N ASP A 422 8.70 -23.65 16.55
CA ASP A 422 9.15 -24.38 15.38
C ASP A 422 8.15 -24.24 14.23
N THR A 423 8.58 -24.54 12.99
CA THR A 423 7.73 -24.44 11.81
C THR A 423 6.46 -25.28 11.95
N ALA A 424 6.53 -26.46 12.55
CA ALA A 424 5.37 -27.33 12.72
C ALA A 424 4.29 -26.68 13.61
N SER A 425 4.68 -26.07 14.73
CA SER A 425 3.78 -25.39 15.65
C SER A 425 3.25 -24.07 15.05
N MET A 426 4.08 -23.33 14.31
CA MET A 426 3.63 -22.15 13.54
C MET A 426 2.58 -22.51 12.47
N LYS A 427 2.62 -23.75 11.98
CA LYS A 427 1.68 -24.31 11.00
C LYS A 427 0.52 -25.11 11.62
N THR A 428 0.33 -25.04 12.94
CA THR A 428 -0.74 -25.76 13.63
C THR A 428 -1.78 -24.79 14.19
N LYS A 429 -2.95 -24.69 13.54
CA LYS A 429 -4.03 -23.74 13.91
C LYS A 429 -4.49 -23.84 15.36
N THR A 430 -4.51 -25.04 15.94
CA THR A 430 -4.92 -25.25 17.34
C THR A 430 -3.98 -24.56 18.33
N ASP A 431 -2.75 -24.26 17.94
CA ASP A 431 -1.76 -23.58 18.81
C ASP A 431 -2.02 -22.07 18.94
N TYR A 432 -3.06 -21.58 18.24
CA TYR A 432 -3.58 -20.22 18.28
C TYR A 432 -5.00 -20.15 18.86
N ALA A 433 -5.52 -21.26 19.39
CA ALA A 433 -6.89 -21.36 19.87
C ALA A 433 -7.17 -20.37 21.02
N GLY A 434 -8.26 -19.61 20.89
CA GLY A 434 -8.72 -18.66 21.90
C GLY A 434 -7.99 -17.31 21.93
N THR A 435 -7.02 -17.09 21.03
CA THR A 435 -6.26 -15.84 20.94
C THR A 435 -6.39 -15.15 19.58
N TRP A 436 -6.39 -15.91 18.47
CA TRP A 436 -6.46 -15.37 17.11
C TRP A 436 -7.84 -15.64 16.47
N ASP A 437 -8.33 -14.69 15.68
CA ASP A 437 -9.62 -14.81 14.96
C ASP A 437 -9.44 -15.43 13.57
N PHE A 438 -9.63 -16.75 13.47
CA PHE A 438 -9.67 -17.47 12.19
C PHE A 438 -11.04 -17.47 11.50
N VAL A 439 -12.04 -16.79 12.07
CA VAL A 439 -13.39 -16.65 11.49
C VAL A 439 -13.42 -15.45 10.55
N THR A 440 -12.80 -14.33 10.92
CA THR A 440 -12.90 -13.08 10.16
C THR A 440 -11.57 -12.49 9.70
N ILE A 441 -10.47 -12.72 10.43
CA ILE A 441 -9.18 -12.06 10.17
C ILE A 441 -8.20 -13.00 9.48
N TRP A 442 -7.94 -14.14 10.10
CA TRP A 442 -6.91 -15.09 9.69
C TRP A 442 -7.47 -16.27 8.90
N LEU A 443 -6.67 -16.81 7.99
CA LEU A 443 -6.92 -18.01 7.21
C LEU A 443 -5.73 -18.96 7.38
N MET A 444 -6.01 -20.23 7.70
CA MET A 444 -4.99 -21.27 7.86
C MET A 444 -5.63 -22.60 7.52
N ALA A 445 -5.02 -23.36 6.60
CA ALA A 445 -5.55 -24.65 6.21
C ALA A 445 -5.30 -25.70 7.31
N ASP A 446 -6.33 -26.49 7.65
CA ASP A 446 -6.25 -27.47 8.74
C ASP A 446 -5.64 -28.83 8.33
N TYR A 447 -5.41 -29.05 7.03
CA TYR A 447 -4.52 -30.04 6.35
C TYR A 447 -4.90 -30.10 4.85
N ILE A 448 -3.89 -30.29 4.01
CA ILE A 448 -3.77 -30.29 2.53
C ILE A 448 -4.92 -30.91 1.70
N PRO A 449 -5.25 -30.38 0.50
CA PRO A 449 -5.37 -31.23 -0.68
C PRO A 449 -3.96 -31.51 -1.23
N ALA A 450 -3.52 -32.76 -1.15
CA ALA A 450 -2.35 -33.26 -1.86
C ALA A 450 -2.32 -32.73 -3.30
N VAL A 451 -1.11 -32.55 -3.85
CA VAL A 451 -0.89 -32.37 -5.29
C VAL A 451 -1.69 -33.43 -6.02
N ASP A 452 -2.82 -33.04 -6.64
CA ASP A 452 -3.25 -33.74 -7.84
C ASP A 452 -2.67 -32.95 -9.00
N ALA A 453 -1.73 -33.60 -9.67
CA ALA A 453 -0.97 -33.11 -10.80
C ALA A 453 -1.85 -33.01 -12.06
N TYR A 454 -2.93 -32.24 -12.01
CA TYR A 454 -3.89 -32.15 -13.12
C TYR A 454 -4.59 -30.81 -13.29
N TRP A 455 -3.94 -29.67 -13.06
CA TRP A 455 -4.48 -28.37 -13.49
C TRP A 455 -3.76 -27.75 -14.70
N GLU A 456 -3.33 -28.62 -15.62
CA GLU A 456 -3.25 -28.19 -17.03
C GLU A 456 -4.69 -28.12 -17.58
N ALA A 457 -5.14 -26.88 -17.85
CA ALA A 457 -6.27 -26.52 -18.70
C ALA A 457 -7.66 -27.05 -18.30
N LEU A 458 -8.42 -26.23 -17.56
CA LEU A 458 -9.88 -26.22 -17.72
C LEU A 458 -10.24 -25.42 -18.98
N ASP A 459 -10.24 -26.13 -20.10
CA ASP A 459 -11.00 -25.74 -21.28
C ASP A 459 -12.51 -25.94 -21.02
N SER A 460 -13.28 -25.04 -21.61
CA SER A 460 -14.73 -24.98 -21.73
C SER A 460 -15.43 -26.33 -21.93
N SER A 461 -16.48 -26.61 -21.11
CA SER A 461 -17.76 -27.27 -21.51
C SER A 461 -18.55 -28.01 -20.41
N THR A 462 -18.10 -28.11 -19.16
CA THR A 462 -18.73 -29.04 -18.17
C THR A 462 -19.35 -28.44 -16.91
N ASP A 463 -19.51 -27.12 -16.79
CA ASP A 463 -20.15 -26.52 -15.61
C ASP A 463 -21.67 -26.76 -15.60
N ILE A 464 -22.18 -27.35 -14.50
CA ILE A 464 -23.62 -27.35 -14.19
C ILE A 464 -23.96 -26.09 -13.40
N ARG A 465 -24.85 -25.25 -13.93
CA ARG A 465 -25.31 -24.01 -13.29
C ARG A 465 -26.82 -24.02 -13.08
N LEU A 466 -27.26 -23.50 -11.94
CA LEU A 466 -28.66 -23.19 -11.65
C LEU A 466 -28.89 -21.69 -11.90
N ILE A 467 -29.75 -21.38 -12.86
CA ILE A 467 -30.05 -20.00 -13.24
C ILE A 467 -31.50 -19.68 -12.88
N PRO A 468 -31.76 -18.62 -12.10
CA PRO A 468 -33.13 -18.15 -11.85
C PRO A 468 -33.84 -17.82 -13.15
N TRP A 469 -35.07 -18.32 -13.36
CA TRP A 469 -35.83 -18.01 -14.56
C TRP A 469 -36.58 -16.68 -14.41
N GLU A 470 -36.04 -15.61 -15.00
CA GLU A 470 -36.52 -14.22 -14.84
C GLU A 470 -37.91 -13.91 -15.46
N HIS A 471 -38.61 -14.93 -15.96
CA HIS A 471 -39.94 -14.78 -16.57
C HIS A 471 -41.06 -15.61 -15.91
N SER A 472 -40.87 -16.13 -14.70
CA SER A 472 -41.96 -16.71 -13.91
C SER A 472 -42.13 -16.02 -12.55
N THR A 473 -43.39 -15.90 -12.11
CA THR A 473 -43.76 -15.44 -10.77
C THR A 473 -43.58 -16.52 -9.69
N ASP A 474 -43.17 -17.72 -10.09
CA ASP A 474 -42.89 -18.86 -9.22
C ASP A 474 -41.38 -19.16 -9.27
N ASP A 475 -40.78 -19.49 -8.12
CA ASP A 475 -39.36 -19.85 -7.94
C ASP A 475 -38.99 -21.07 -8.81
N ALA A 476 -38.62 -20.80 -10.07
CA ALA A 476 -38.21 -21.79 -11.04
C ALA A 476 -36.76 -21.52 -11.49
N TYR A 477 -35.98 -22.59 -11.56
CA TYR A 477 -34.58 -22.55 -11.98
C TYR A 477 -34.38 -23.34 -13.26
N VAL A 478 -33.48 -22.86 -14.11
CA VAL A 478 -32.96 -23.60 -15.25
C VAL A 478 -31.67 -24.29 -14.86
N LEU A 479 -31.59 -25.58 -15.16
CA LEU A 479 -30.34 -26.33 -15.06
C LEU A 479 -29.63 -26.24 -16.42
N GLN A 480 -28.42 -25.68 -16.43
CA GLN A 480 -27.57 -25.63 -17.63
C GLN A 480 -26.32 -26.46 -17.44
N LEU A 481 -25.87 -27.13 -18.50
CA LEU A 481 -24.54 -27.74 -18.62
C LEU A 481 -23.80 -27.01 -19.75
N GLY A 482 -22.78 -26.23 -19.40
CA GLY A 482 -22.19 -25.26 -20.33
C GLY A 482 -23.22 -24.23 -20.80
N HIS A 483 -23.42 -24.10 -22.12
CA HIS A 483 -24.43 -23.20 -22.72
C HIS A 483 -25.75 -23.89 -23.11
N GLN A 484 -25.92 -25.19 -22.82
CA GLN A 484 -27.16 -25.91 -23.14
C GLN A 484 -28.07 -26.02 -21.92
N THR A 485 -29.35 -25.73 -22.13
CA THR A 485 -30.40 -25.94 -21.13
C THR A 485 -30.78 -27.42 -21.10
N ILE A 486 -30.58 -28.07 -19.96
CA ILE A 486 -30.78 -29.51 -19.80
C ILE A 486 -32.00 -29.86 -18.93
N GLY A 487 -32.60 -28.88 -18.23
CA GLY A 487 -33.84 -29.10 -17.48
C GLY A 487 -34.36 -27.87 -16.75
N PHE A 488 -35.55 -28.01 -16.17
CA PHE A 488 -36.18 -27.00 -15.32
C PHE A 488 -36.54 -27.61 -13.96
N LEU A 489 -36.25 -26.88 -12.88
CA LEU A 489 -36.57 -27.22 -11.50
C LEU A 489 -37.57 -26.21 -10.95
N ARG A 490 -38.62 -26.68 -10.27
CA ARG A 490 -39.55 -25.84 -9.50
C ARG A 490 -39.48 -26.23 -8.04
N THR A 491 -39.52 -25.24 -7.15
CA THR A 491 -39.40 -25.44 -5.69
C THR A 491 -40.73 -25.79 -5.02
N THR A 492 -41.83 -25.88 -5.75
CA THR A 492 -43.12 -26.38 -5.26
C THR A 492 -43.62 -27.56 -6.10
N PRO A 493 -44.28 -28.55 -5.47
CA PRO A 493 -44.62 -29.85 -6.07
C PRO A 493 -45.61 -29.77 -7.24
#